data_AF-A0A1W9SY55-F1
#
_entry.id   AF-A0A1W9SY55-F1
#
_cell.length_a   1.000
_cell.length_b   1.000
_cell.length_c   1.000
_cell.angle_alpha   90.00
_cell.angle_beta   90.00
_cell.angle_gamma   90.00
#
_symmetry.space_group_name_H-M   'P 1'
#
loop_
_entity.id
_entity.type
_entity.pdbx_description
1 polymer ?
#
loop_
_entity_poly.entity_id
_entity_poly.type
_entity_poly.pdbx_seq_one_letter_code
_entity_poly.pdbx_strand_id
1 'polypeptide(L)'
;MPIDDDYEKIKNEIISERVAETIKKDPEHWADRLEDIGFSWKDDSYGDQEGQEEKRAKPENINQEFLAGYFDGHIKLSDAVLKAFSDERNADNPNYPLFRKYFKSGNERLKQLLLYGLAKNTTDTDLLNDLTFFHEFRNMLSMLIRLYLKACEEEQDIDRFKEIAEDFYYAVEPDGYDALQELEQRFPSDSAKGEVVRKLIQDQLSEPEDIQF
;
A
#
# COMPACT_ATOMS: atom_id res chain seq x y z
N MET A 1 18.50 6.08 -45.04
CA MET A 1 19.98 6.04 -45.07
C MET A 1 20.40 5.63 -43.67
N PRO A 2 20.95 4.42 -43.44
CA PRO A 2 21.21 3.87 -42.11
C PRO A 2 22.63 4.25 -41.69
N ILE A 3 22.78 5.30 -40.88
CA ILE A 3 24.06 5.73 -40.33
C ILE A 3 23.96 5.90 -38.81
N ASP A 4 22.76 6.19 -38.27
CA ASP A 4 22.56 6.44 -36.84
C ASP A 4 22.58 5.17 -35.96
N ASP A 5 22.05 4.03 -36.43
CA ASP A 5 21.99 2.79 -35.64
C ASP A 5 23.39 2.19 -35.36
N ASP A 6 24.28 2.22 -36.36
CA ASP A 6 25.67 1.74 -36.19
C ASP A 6 26.48 2.70 -35.28
N TYR A 7 26.19 4.00 -35.32
CA TYR A 7 26.89 4.99 -34.50
C TYR A 7 26.54 4.83 -33.01
N GLU A 8 25.26 4.68 -32.67
CA GLU A 8 24.83 4.46 -31.29
C GLU A 8 25.28 3.10 -30.75
N LYS A 9 25.31 2.07 -31.59
CA LYS A 9 25.85 0.75 -31.20
C LYS A 9 27.34 0.82 -30.86
N ILE A 10 28.16 1.45 -31.71
CA ILE A 10 29.60 1.61 -31.48
C ILE A 10 29.85 2.47 -30.23
N LYS A 11 29.06 3.53 -30.04
CA LYS A 11 29.15 4.40 -28.86
C LYS A 11 28.82 3.65 -27.57
N ASN A 12 27.82 2.77 -27.58
CA ASN A 12 27.44 1.94 -26.44
C ASN A 12 28.50 0.87 -26.12
N GLU A 13 29.12 0.26 -27.14
CA GLU A 13 30.22 -0.68 -26.95
C GLU A 13 31.44 0.01 -26.30
N ILE A 14 31.83 1.19 -26.79
CA ILE A 14 32.94 1.99 -26.22
C ILE A 14 32.65 2.40 -24.77
N ILE A 15 31.40 2.75 -24.47
CA ILE A 15 30.96 3.07 -23.11
C ILE A 15 31.06 1.84 -22.19
N SER A 16 30.55 0.70 -22.64
CA SER A 16 30.56 -0.54 -21.86
C SER A 16 32.00 -1.01 -21.56
N GLU A 17 32.91 -0.88 -22.52
CA GLU A 17 34.33 -1.21 -22.30
C GLU A 17 35.00 -0.26 -21.30
N ARG A 18 34.73 1.05 -21.37
CA ARG A 18 35.27 2.02 -20.39
C ARG A 18 34.75 1.77 -18.98
N VAL A 19 33.48 1.39 -18.84
CA VAL A 19 32.89 1.03 -17.54
C VAL A 19 33.53 -0.24 -16.99
N ALA A 20 33.64 -1.30 -17.80
CA ALA A 20 34.24 -2.57 -17.39
C ALA A 20 35.73 -2.42 -17.01
N GLU A 21 36.50 -1.63 -17.76
CA GLU A 21 37.89 -1.35 -17.40
C GLU A 21 38.04 -0.57 -16.09
N THR A 22 37.14 0.38 -15.83
CA THR A 22 37.18 1.22 -14.63
C THR A 22 36.92 0.38 -13.38
N ILE A 23 35.93 -0.51 -13.45
CA ILE A 23 35.60 -1.47 -12.38
C ILE A 23 36.74 -2.46 -12.16
N LYS A 24 37.34 -2.98 -13.24
CA LYS A 24 38.45 -3.94 -13.14
C LYS A 24 39.72 -3.34 -12.52
N LYS A 25 39.98 -2.05 -12.75
CA LYS A 25 41.18 -1.35 -12.26
C LYS A 25 41.09 -0.97 -10.78
N ASP A 26 39.90 -0.82 -10.21
CA ASP A 26 39.72 -0.52 -8.79
C ASP A 26 38.33 -0.95 -8.32
N PRO A 27 38.18 -2.24 -7.97
CA PRO A 27 36.90 -2.82 -7.61
C PRO A 27 36.30 -2.28 -6.32
N GLU A 28 37.10 -1.61 -5.48
CA GLU A 28 36.65 -1.08 -4.18
C GLU A 28 36.14 0.36 -4.27
N HIS A 29 36.62 1.15 -5.25
CA HIS A 29 36.25 2.57 -5.44
C HIS A 29 35.77 2.86 -6.87
N TRP A 30 35.22 1.85 -7.54
CA TRP A 30 34.81 1.95 -8.94
C TRP A 30 33.71 3.00 -9.18
N ALA A 31 32.81 3.22 -8.20
CA ALA A 31 31.71 4.17 -8.30
C ALA A 31 32.21 5.61 -8.43
N ASP A 32 33.12 6.05 -7.55
CA ASP A 32 33.74 7.39 -7.60
C ASP A 32 34.47 7.62 -8.94
N ARG A 33 35.11 6.57 -9.46
CA ARG A 33 35.84 6.62 -10.73
C ARG A 33 34.93 6.66 -11.95
N LEU A 34 33.72 6.12 -11.86
CA LEU A 34 32.71 6.25 -12.91
C LEU A 34 32.13 7.66 -12.95
N GLU A 35 31.96 8.31 -11.79
CA GLU A 35 31.58 9.73 -11.71
C GLU A 35 32.61 10.65 -12.35
N ASP A 36 33.90 10.41 -12.11
CA ASP A 36 35.01 11.17 -12.71
C ASP A 36 35.03 11.10 -14.25
N ILE A 37 34.51 10.02 -14.85
CA ILE A 37 34.42 9.87 -16.32
C ILE A 37 33.05 10.26 -16.89
N GLY A 38 32.20 10.90 -16.07
CA GLY A 38 30.93 11.53 -16.50
C GLY A 38 29.69 10.66 -16.34
N PHE A 39 29.77 9.53 -15.64
CA PHE A 39 28.61 8.68 -15.33
C PHE A 39 28.12 9.00 -13.92
N SER A 40 26.90 9.50 -13.78
CA SER A 40 26.29 9.63 -12.44
C SER A 40 25.84 8.25 -11.96
N TRP A 41 26.37 7.78 -10.84
CA TRP A 41 25.83 6.59 -10.20
C TRP A 41 24.49 6.96 -9.56
N LYS A 42 23.41 6.29 -9.97
CA LYS A 42 22.14 6.37 -9.26
C LYS A 42 22.11 5.19 -8.31
N ASP A 43 22.43 5.46 -7.05
CA ASP A 43 22.09 4.54 -5.98
C ASP A 43 20.57 4.53 -5.85
N ASP A 44 19.93 3.39 -6.06
CA ASP A 44 18.52 3.22 -5.71
C ASP A 44 18.32 3.27 -4.17
N SER A 45 19.41 3.35 -3.40
CA SER A 45 19.43 3.72 -1.98
C SER A 45 19.20 5.23 -1.77
N TYR A 46 17.99 5.69 -2.07
CA TYR A 46 17.37 6.68 -1.18
C TYR A 46 17.30 6.02 0.21
N GLY A 47 18.34 6.18 1.03
CA GLY A 47 18.47 5.43 2.29
C GLY A 47 17.22 5.56 3.15
N ASP A 48 16.60 4.42 3.50
CA ASP A 48 15.42 4.17 4.37
C ASP A 48 14.83 5.41 5.09
N GLN A 49 14.39 6.43 4.35
CA GLN A 49 14.00 7.72 4.94
C GLN A 49 12.76 7.50 5.80
N GLU A 50 11.83 6.71 5.29
CA GLU A 50 10.62 6.29 5.97
C GLU A 50 10.92 5.53 7.28
N GLY A 51 11.82 4.55 7.26
CA GLY A 51 12.20 3.85 8.49
C GLY A 51 13.01 4.72 9.46
N GLN A 52 13.72 5.76 8.99
CA GLN A 52 14.33 6.76 9.88
C GLN A 52 13.28 7.67 10.52
N GLU A 53 12.25 8.09 9.78
CA GLU A 53 11.10 8.84 10.30
C GLU A 53 10.38 8.03 11.38
N GLU A 54 10.06 6.76 11.12
CA GLU A 54 9.41 5.86 12.08
C GLU A 54 10.22 5.66 13.37
N LYS A 55 11.55 5.51 13.26
CA LYS A 55 12.45 5.36 14.42
C LYS A 55 12.50 6.61 15.29
N ARG A 56 12.36 7.79 14.68
CA ARG A 56 12.38 9.09 15.38
C ARG A 56 11.01 9.50 15.88
N ALA A 57 9.95 8.96 15.29
CA ALA A 57 8.57 9.28 15.64
C ALA A 57 8.26 8.98 17.11
N LYS A 58 7.74 9.99 17.78
CA LYS A 58 7.30 9.92 19.18
C LYS A 58 5.92 10.53 19.28
N PRO A 59 5.13 10.15 20.29
CA PRO A 59 3.91 10.86 20.62
C PRO A 59 4.18 12.36 20.83
N GLU A 60 3.34 13.19 20.22
CA GLU A 60 3.44 14.65 20.27
C GLU A 60 2.30 15.27 21.10
N ASN A 61 1.29 14.48 21.43
CA ASN A 61 0.13 14.90 22.20
C ASN A 61 -0.39 13.77 23.10
N ILE A 62 -1.28 14.10 24.04
CA ILE A 62 -1.84 13.18 25.03
C ILE A 62 -2.58 12.00 24.36
N ASN A 63 -3.22 12.24 23.22
CA ASN A 63 -3.99 11.24 22.52
C ASN A 63 -3.07 10.22 21.83
N GLN A 64 -1.95 10.66 21.25
CA GLN A 64 -0.90 9.80 20.73
C GLN A 64 -0.20 9.01 21.83
N GLU A 65 0.03 9.60 23.00
CA GLU A 65 0.56 8.89 24.17
C GLU A 65 -0.41 7.79 24.64
N PHE A 66 -1.70 8.11 24.67
CA PHE A 66 -2.76 7.17 25.00
C PHE A 66 -2.84 6.00 24.01
N LEU A 67 -2.77 6.28 22.70
CA LEU A 67 -2.73 5.25 21.66
C LEU A 67 -1.48 4.39 21.72
N ALA A 68 -0.30 5.00 21.89
CA ALA A 68 0.96 4.27 22.06
C ALA A 68 0.87 3.32 23.28
N GLY A 69 0.36 3.80 24.42
CA GLY A 69 0.15 2.96 25.59
C GLY A 69 -0.84 1.80 25.36
N TYR A 70 -1.83 1.94 24.47
CA TYR A 70 -2.68 0.82 24.05
C TYR A 70 -1.92 -0.18 23.17
N PHE A 71 -1.20 0.31 22.16
CA PHE A 71 -0.44 -0.55 21.26
C PHE A 71 0.69 -1.31 21.97
N ASP A 72 1.25 -0.72 23.03
CA ASP A 72 2.28 -1.32 23.88
C ASP A 72 1.68 -2.20 25.01
N GLY A 73 0.34 -2.27 25.12
CA GLY A 73 -0.39 -3.20 25.99
C GLY A 73 -0.62 -2.71 27.42
N HIS A 74 -0.34 -1.45 27.72
CA HIS A 74 -0.59 -0.81 29.01
C HIS A 74 -2.05 -0.38 29.19
N ILE A 75 -2.76 -0.15 28.09
CA ILE A 75 -4.16 0.27 28.05
C ILE A 75 -5.02 -0.84 27.46
N LYS A 76 -6.27 -0.97 27.96
CA LYS A 76 -7.23 -1.95 27.44
C LYS A 76 -8.03 -1.37 26.28
N LEU A 77 -8.40 -2.25 25.35
CA LEU A 77 -9.31 -1.92 24.25
C LEU A 77 -10.63 -1.35 24.78
N SER A 78 -11.08 -0.25 24.18
CA SER A 78 -12.34 0.43 24.52
C SER A 78 -12.77 1.38 23.42
N ASP A 79 -14.00 1.89 23.49
CA ASP A 79 -14.52 2.91 22.58
C ASP A 79 -13.71 4.21 22.63
N ALA A 80 -13.11 4.52 23.78
CA ALA A 80 -12.21 5.67 23.91
C ALA A 80 -10.93 5.50 23.08
N VAL A 81 -10.38 4.28 23.02
CA VAL A 81 -9.21 3.98 22.17
C VAL A 81 -9.57 4.05 20.69
N LEU A 82 -10.73 3.52 20.31
CA LEU A 82 -11.21 3.61 18.92
C LEU A 82 -11.43 5.06 18.50
N LYS A 83 -12.10 5.86 19.34
CA LYS A 83 -12.31 7.28 19.07
C LYS A 83 -10.98 8.04 18.97
N ALA A 84 -10.07 7.80 19.91
CA ALA A 84 -8.73 8.39 19.90
C ALA A 84 -8.00 8.12 18.57
N PHE A 85 -8.09 6.89 18.09
CA PHE A 85 -7.47 6.46 16.84
C PHE A 85 -8.09 7.17 15.63
N SER A 86 -9.42 7.20 15.55
CA SER A 86 -10.14 7.95 14.50
C SER A 86 -9.85 9.45 14.54
N ASP A 87 -9.73 10.05 15.74
CA ASP A 87 -9.43 11.47 15.89
C ASP A 87 -8.00 11.79 15.40
N GLU A 88 -6.98 10.98 15.73
CA GLU A 88 -5.60 11.20 15.25
C GLU A 88 -5.47 10.98 13.75
N ARG A 89 -6.15 9.99 13.21
CA ARG A 89 -6.17 9.73 11.76
C ARG A 89 -6.72 10.92 10.98
N ASN A 90 -7.79 11.52 11.49
CA ASN A 90 -8.51 12.61 10.84
C ASN A 90 -8.03 14.01 11.27
N ALA A 91 -6.90 14.10 11.98
CA ALA A 91 -6.30 15.36 12.35
C ALA A 91 -5.77 16.11 11.12
N ASP A 92 -5.67 17.44 11.19
CA ASP A 92 -5.14 18.25 10.08
C ASP A 92 -3.69 17.89 9.71
N ASN A 93 -2.91 17.41 10.68
CA ASN A 93 -1.53 16.97 10.49
C ASN A 93 -1.27 15.68 11.28
N PRO A 94 -1.72 14.50 10.79
CA PRO A 94 -1.54 13.23 11.47
C PRO A 94 -0.07 12.86 11.58
N ASN A 95 0.32 12.29 12.73
CA ASN A 95 1.67 11.75 12.92
C ASN A 95 1.80 10.37 12.26
N TYR A 96 1.73 10.34 10.92
CA TYR A 96 1.81 9.10 10.14
C TYR A 96 3.03 8.23 10.49
N PRO A 97 4.25 8.77 10.67
CA PRO A 97 5.39 7.95 11.06
C PRO A 97 5.19 7.19 12.39
N LEU A 98 4.50 7.81 13.37
CA LEU A 98 4.22 7.17 14.66
C LEU A 98 3.30 5.96 14.52
N PHE A 99 2.27 6.05 13.69
CA PHE A 99 1.31 4.96 13.50
C PHE A 99 1.84 3.88 12.55
N ARG A 100 2.52 4.29 11.46
CA ARG A 100 3.09 3.39 10.46
C ARG A 100 4.00 2.33 11.07
N LYS A 101 4.79 2.70 12.10
CA LYS A 101 5.62 1.74 12.84
C LYS A 101 4.81 0.57 13.42
N TYR A 102 3.59 0.84 13.91
CA TYR A 102 2.72 -0.18 14.49
C TYR A 102 2.09 -1.08 13.41
N PHE A 103 1.68 -0.49 12.27
CA PHE A 103 1.23 -1.25 11.10
C PHE A 103 2.33 -2.18 10.58
N LYS A 104 3.52 -1.65 10.28
CA LYS A 104 4.66 -2.41 9.75
C LYS A 104 5.17 -3.49 10.69
N SER A 105 5.10 -3.25 12.00
CA SER A 105 5.45 -4.28 12.99
C SER A 105 4.44 -5.43 13.05
N GLY A 106 3.27 -5.27 12.42
CA GLY A 106 2.16 -6.20 12.53
C GLY A 106 1.62 -6.27 13.96
N ASN A 107 1.44 -5.11 14.60
CA ASN A 107 1.05 -5.03 16.00
C ASN A 107 -0.34 -5.66 16.24
N GLU A 108 -0.41 -6.71 17.06
CA GLU A 108 -1.67 -7.43 17.33
C GLU A 108 -2.73 -6.59 18.04
N ARG A 109 -2.34 -5.57 18.82
CA ARG A 109 -3.29 -4.64 19.47
C ARG A 109 -3.91 -3.70 18.44
N LEU A 110 -3.12 -3.22 17.49
CA LEU A 110 -3.64 -2.44 16.37
C LEU A 110 -4.65 -3.25 15.56
N LYS A 111 -4.30 -4.49 15.17
CA LYS A 111 -5.24 -5.40 14.52
C LYS A 111 -6.54 -5.60 15.32
N GLN A 112 -6.43 -5.82 16.64
CA GLN A 112 -7.60 -5.93 17.53
C GLN A 112 -8.46 -4.67 17.52
N LEU A 113 -7.86 -3.49 17.46
CA LEU A 113 -8.57 -2.22 17.43
C LEU A 113 -9.34 -2.03 16.12
N LEU A 114 -8.70 -2.32 14.98
CA LEU A 114 -9.32 -2.23 13.66
C LEU A 114 -10.52 -3.19 13.55
N LEU A 115 -10.32 -4.45 13.96
CA LEU A 115 -11.40 -5.45 14.00
C LEU A 115 -12.53 -5.07 14.96
N TYR A 116 -12.19 -4.43 16.09
CA TYR A 116 -13.18 -3.93 17.04
C TYR A 116 -14.03 -2.80 16.46
N GLY A 117 -13.43 -1.89 15.69
CA GLY A 117 -14.16 -0.86 14.95
C GLY A 117 -15.08 -1.44 13.88
N LEU A 118 -14.58 -2.37 13.06
CA LEU A 118 -15.38 -3.03 12.02
C LEU A 118 -16.52 -3.89 12.58
N ALA A 119 -16.37 -4.44 13.78
CA ALA A 119 -17.47 -5.13 14.44
C ALA A 119 -18.63 -4.20 14.83
N LYS A 120 -18.37 -2.89 14.95
CA LYS A 120 -19.39 -1.86 15.23
C LYS A 120 -19.93 -1.21 13.96
N ASN A 121 -19.08 -1.03 12.96
CA ASN A 121 -19.42 -0.47 11.67
C ASN A 121 -18.72 -1.25 10.55
N THR A 122 -19.40 -2.24 9.97
CA THR A 122 -18.79 -3.12 8.97
C THR A 122 -18.43 -2.39 7.68
N THR A 123 -19.14 -1.32 7.34
CA THR A 123 -18.99 -0.56 6.08
C THR A 123 -18.07 0.65 6.23
N ASP A 124 -17.27 0.68 7.30
CA ASP A 124 -16.28 1.71 7.54
C ASP A 124 -15.08 1.54 6.58
N THR A 125 -15.12 2.24 5.45
CA THR A 125 -14.09 2.21 4.40
C THR A 125 -12.72 2.59 4.94
N ASP A 126 -12.67 3.54 5.87
CA ASP A 126 -11.46 3.97 6.54
C ASP A 126 -10.79 2.77 7.25
N LEU A 127 -11.53 2.05 8.09
CA LEU A 127 -10.99 0.89 8.81
C LEU A 127 -10.69 -0.31 7.92
N LEU A 128 -11.46 -0.50 6.83
CA LEU A 128 -11.17 -1.53 5.82
C LEU A 128 -9.82 -1.24 5.14
N ASN A 129 -9.59 0.01 4.73
CA ASN A 129 -8.33 0.42 4.11
C ASN A 129 -7.14 0.34 5.07
N ASP A 130 -7.33 0.66 6.35
CA ASP A 130 -6.30 0.42 7.37
C ASP A 130 -5.96 -1.07 7.50
N LEU A 131 -6.95 -1.97 7.43
CA LEU A 131 -6.69 -3.42 7.45
C LEU A 131 -6.01 -3.92 6.18
N THR A 132 -6.32 -3.35 5.03
CA THR A 132 -5.62 -3.61 3.76
C THR A 132 -4.16 -3.21 3.87
N PHE A 133 -3.87 -2.01 4.37
CA PHE A 133 -2.49 -1.59 4.62
C PHE A 133 -1.78 -2.49 5.65
N PHE A 134 -2.48 -2.92 6.71
CA PHE A 134 -1.93 -3.89 7.66
C PHE A 134 -1.62 -5.25 6.99
N HIS A 135 -2.45 -5.68 6.02
CA HIS A 135 -2.29 -6.93 5.30
C HIS A 135 -0.95 -7.02 4.57
N GLU A 136 -0.46 -5.90 4.02
CA GLU A 136 0.84 -5.84 3.33
C GLU A 136 2.01 -6.32 4.19
N PHE A 137 1.93 -6.13 5.52
CA PHE A 137 2.98 -6.52 6.47
C PHE A 137 2.67 -7.82 7.23
N ARG A 138 1.41 -8.24 7.23
CA ARG A 138 0.92 -9.46 7.89
C ARG A 138 -0.16 -10.09 7.02
N ASN A 139 0.12 -11.26 6.47
CA ASN A 139 -0.87 -11.96 5.67
C ASN A 139 -2.17 -12.22 6.47
N MET A 140 -3.26 -11.64 5.97
CA MET A 140 -4.60 -11.76 6.52
C MET A 140 -5.66 -11.94 5.42
N LEU A 141 -5.26 -12.36 4.22
CA LEU A 141 -6.08 -12.37 3.01
C LEU A 141 -7.48 -12.97 3.23
N SER A 142 -7.54 -14.18 3.80
CA SER A 142 -8.82 -14.85 4.08
C SER A 142 -9.76 -14.06 5.00
N MET A 143 -9.19 -13.33 5.96
CA MET A 143 -9.96 -12.47 6.86
C MET A 143 -10.39 -11.19 6.16
N LEU A 144 -9.51 -10.60 5.34
CA LEU A 144 -9.77 -9.39 4.58
C LEU A 144 -10.91 -9.60 3.58
N ILE A 145 -10.84 -10.69 2.79
CA ILE A 145 -11.91 -11.13 1.87
C ILE A 145 -13.25 -11.21 2.62
N ARG A 146 -13.29 -11.88 3.76
CA ARG A 146 -14.53 -12.02 4.54
C ARG A 146 -15.09 -10.68 5.02
N LEU A 147 -14.22 -9.75 5.43
CA LEU A 147 -14.65 -8.44 5.93
C LEU A 147 -15.20 -7.57 4.81
N TYR A 148 -14.50 -7.48 3.68
CA TYR A 148 -14.98 -6.74 2.51
C TYR A 148 -16.27 -7.32 1.94
N LEU A 149 -16.38 -8.65 1.82
CA LEU A 149 -17.62 -9.28 1.37
C LEU A 149 -18.80 -8.93 2.30
N LYS A 150 -18.59 -8.97 3.61
CA LYS A 150 -19.60 -8.59 4.59
C LYS A 150 -19.97 -7.10 4.47
N ALA A 151 -19.00 -6.22 4.25
CA ALA A 151 -19.22 -4.81 4.03
C ALA A 151 -20.05 -4.56 2.75
N CYS A 152 -19.68 -5.21 1.64
CA CYS A 152 -20.43 -5.20 0.39
C CYS A 152 -21.86 -5.72 0.55
N GLU A 153 -22.09 -6.72 1.38
CA GLU A 153 -23.43 -7.25 1.67
C GLU A 153 -24.28 -6.26 2.48
N GLU A 154 -23.71 -5.66 3.53
CA GLU A 154 -24.40 -4.78 4.47
C GLU A 154 -24.65 -3.37 3.92
N GLU A 155 -23.74 -2.81 3.10
CA GLU A 155 -23.86 -1.44 2.59
C GLU A 155 -25.09 -1.29 1.69
N GLN A 156 -25.95 -0.31 1.96
CA GLN A 156 -27.19 -0.10 1.19
C GLN A 156 -27.08 1.08 0.24
N ASP A 157 -26.20 2.03 0.53
CA ASP A 157 -25.91 3.14 -0.36
C ASP A 157 -25.09 2.65 -1.55
N ILE A 158 -25.58 2.90 -2.76
CA ILE A 158 -24.99 2.34 -3.98
C ILE A 158 -23.64 2.99 -4.32
N ASP A 159 -23.48 4.28 -4.00
CA ASP A 159 -22.22 4.99 -4.25
C ASP A 159 -21.15 4.50 -3.28
N ARG A 160 -21.49 4.35 -1.99
CA ARG A 160 -20.56 3.76 -1.01
C ARG A 160 -20.28 2.29 -1.26
N PHE A 161 -21.26 1.53 -1.74
CA PHE A 161 -21.04 0.15 -2.18
C PHE A 161 -20.01 0.08 -3.31
N LYS A 162 -20.10 1.00 -4.29
CA LYS A 162 -19.13 1.09 -5.38
C LYS A 162 -17.72 1.31 -4.84
N GLU A 163 -17.56 2.26 -3.91
CA GLU A 163 -16.27 2.53 -3.26
C GLU A 163 -15.72 1.27 -2.55
N ILE A 164 -16.53 0.59 -1.75
CA ILE A 164 -16.11 -0.63 -1.04
C ILE A 164 -15.74 -1.76 -2.02
N ALA A 165 -16.48 -1.91 -3.13
CA ALA A 165 -16.21 -2.93 -4.13
C ALA A 165 -14.91 -2.65 -4.91
N GLU A 166 -14.64 -1.39 -5.23
CA GLU A 166 -13.37 -0.94 -5.84
C GLU A 166 -12.21 -1.16 -4.87
N ASP A 167 -12.34 -0.73 -3.62
CA ASP A 167 -11.33 -0.94 -2.57
C ASP A 167 -11.07 -2.43 -2.35
N PHE A 168 -12.11 -3.27 -2.35
CA PHE A 168 -11.96 -4.72 -2.21
C PHE A 168 -11.12 -5.31 -3.34
N TYR A 169 -11.37 -4.90 -4.59
CA TYR A 169 -10.61 -5.36 -5.74
C TYR A 169 -9.11 -5.04 -5.59
N TYR A 170 -8.76 -3.77 -5.37
CA TYR A 170 -7.37 -3.38 -5.22
C TYR A 170 -6.70 -3.96 -3.97
N ALA A 171 -7.46 -4.25 -2.91
CA ALA A 171 -6.94 -4.81 -1.67
C ALA A 171 -6.44 -6.26 -1.78
N VAL A 172 -6.91 -7.03 -2.76
CA VAL A 172 -6.66 -8.48 -2.85
C VAL A 172 -6.20 -8.95 -4.23
N GLU A 173 -6.24 -8.08 -5.24
CA GLU A 173 -5.64 -8.32 -6.55
C GLU A 173 -4.15 -8.66 -6.45
N PRO A 174 -3.32 -8.00 -5.60
CA PRO A 174 -1.91 -8.36 -5.45
C PRO A 174 -1.67 -9.78 -4.93
N ASP A 175 -2.65 -10.36 -4.22
CA ASP A 175 -2.64 -11.74 -3.76
C ASP A 175 -3.23 -12.74 -4.78
N GLY A 176 -3.71 -12.25 -5.93
CA GLY A 176 -4.30 -13.04 -7.02
C GLY A 176 -5.74 -13.46 -6.77
N TYR A 177 -6.48 -12.79 -5.89
CA TYR A 177 -7.90 -13.07 -5.67
C TYR A 177 -8.79 -12.20 -6.57
N ASP A 178 -9.68 -12.83 -7.32
CA ASP A 178 -10.63 -12.14 -8.20
C ASP A 178 -11.88 -11.68 -7.42
N ALA A 179 -11.76 -10.51 -6.79
CA ALA A 179 -12.84 -9.93 -5.99
C ALA A 179 -14.09 -9.61 -6.81
N LEU A 180 -13.93 -9.06 -8.02
CA LEU A 180 -15.06 -8.65 -8.85
C LEU A 180 -15.85 -9.86 -9.35
N GLN A 181 -15.17 -10.95 -9.72
CA GLN A 181 -15.85 -12.19 -10.10
C GLN A 181 -16.62 -12.82 -8.93
N GLU A 182 -16.09 -12.77 -7.71
CA GLU A 182 -16.82 -13.20 -6.51
C GLU A 182 -18.06 -12.33 -6.26
N LEU A 183 -17.92 -11.00 -6.37
CA LEU A 183 -19.05 -10.08 -6.20
C LEU A 183 -20.13 -10.30 -7.28
N GLU A 184 -19.74 -10.61 -8.51
CA GLU A 184 -20.68 -10.89 -9.61
C GLU A 184 -21.54 -12.13 -9.32
N GLN A 185 -20.94 -13.17 -8.71
CA GLN A 185 -21.68 -14.36 -8.32
C GLN A 185 -22.64 -14.11 -7.15
N ARG A 186 -22.33 -13.14 -6.28
CA ARG A 186 -23.12 -12.82 -5.09
C ARG A 186 -24.28 -11.88 -5.37
N PHE A 187 -24.11 -10.90 -6.25
CA PHE A 187 -25.11 -9.88 -6.52
C PHE A 187 -25.82 -10.15 -7.86
N PRO A 188 -27.13 -10.44 -7.84
CA PRO A 188 -27.90 -10.71 -9.06
C PRO A 188 -27.77 -9.59 -10.09
N SER A 189 -27.76 -9.95 -11.36
CA SER A 189 -27.46 -9.00 -12.43
C SER A 189 -28.53 -7.91 -12.59
N ASP A 190 -29.77 -8.17 -12.19
CA ASP A 190 -30.89 -7.24 -12.18
C ASP A 190 -30.95 -6.34 -10.92
N SER A 191 -30.00 -6.48 -9.99
CA SER A 191 -29.88 -5.62 -8.82
C SER A 191 -28.97 -4.42 -9.09
N ALA A 192 -29.21 -3.30 -8.39
CA ALA A 192 -28.37 -2.11 -8.47
C ALA A 192 -26.89 -2.40 -8.14
N LYS A 193 -26.62 -3.24 -7.14
CA LYS A 193 -25.27 -3.71 -6.81
C LYS A 193 -24.65 -4.54 -7.94
N GLY A 194 -25.44 -5.44 -8.54
CA GLY A 194 -24.98 -6.24 -9.67
C GLY A 194 -24.68 -5.41 -10.92
N GLU A 195 -25.44 -4.33 -11.17
CA GLU A 195 -25.14 -3.35 -12.22
C GLU A 195 -23.79 -2.65 -11.97
N VAL A 196 -23.53 -2.21 -10.73
CA VAL A 196 -22.25 -1.61 -10.35
C VAL A 196 -21.10 -2.60 -10.57
N VAL A 197 -21.21 -3.83 -10.08
CA VAL A 197 -20.14 -4.84 -10.23
C VAL A 197 -19.82 -5.11 -11.70
N ARG A 198 -20.83 -5.26 -12.56
CA ARG A 198 -20.59 -5.45 -14.00
C ARG A 198 -19.90 -4.25 -14.64
N LYS A 199 -20.26 -3.04 -14.22
CA LYS A 199 -19.59 -1.83 -14.70
C LYS A 199 -18.12 -1.82 -14.28
N LEU A 200 -17.81 -2.15 -13.03
CA LEU A 200 -16.42 -2.26 -12.56
C LEU A 200 -15.62 -3.29 -13.37
N ILE A 201 -16.21 -4.46 -13.64
CA ILE A 201 -15.58 -5.49 -14.51
C ILE A 201 -15.31 -4.93 -15.92
N GLN A 202 -16.27 -4.21 -16.50
CA GLN A 202 -16.09 -3.61 -17.84
C GLN A 202 -14.99 -2.54 -17.85
N ASP A 203 -14.94 -1.71 -16.80
CA ASP A 203 -13.94 -0.66 -16.66
C ASP A 203 -12.53 -1.28 -16.56
N GLN A 204 -12.35 -2.34 -15.76
CA GLN A 204 -11.06 -3.07 -15.64
C GLN A 204 -10.64 -3.77 -16.94
N LEU A 205 -11.58 -4.32 -17.71
CA LEU A 205 -11.28 -4.91 -19.03
C LEU A 205 -10.98 -3.86 -20.11
N SER A 206 -11.33 -2.59 -19.88
CA SER A 206 -11.14 -1.49 -20.83
C SER A 206 -9.86 -0.69 -20.56
N GLU A 207 -9.21 -0.87 -19.42
CA GLU A 207 -7.90 -0.28 -19.14
C GLU A 207 -6.85 -0.98 -20.03
N PRO A 208 -6.15 -0.25 -20.92
CA PRO A 208 -5.09 -0.85 -21.72
C PRO A 208 -3.95 -1.28 -20.78
N GLU A 209 -3.51 -2.54 -20.89
CA GLU A 209 -2.25 -2.97 -20.29
C GLU A 209 -1.15 -2.03 -20.77
N ASP A 210 -0.61 -1.19 -19.87
CA ASP A 210 0.59 -0.41 -20.14
C ASP A 210 1.74 -1.40 -20.32
N ILE A 211 1.99 -1.78 -21.58
CA ILE A 211 3.16 -2.55 -21.97
C ILE A 211 4.38 -1.66 -21.72
N GLN A 212 5.05 -1.85 -20.58
CA GLN A 212 6.35 -1.27 -20.31
C GLN A 212 7.40 -2.00 -21.17
N PHE A 213 8.05 -1.25 -22.07
CA PHE A 213 9.16 -1.68 -22.94
C PHE A 213 10.50 -1.67 -22.20
#